data_AF-A0A1A0W760-F1
#
_entry.id   AF-A0A1A0W760-F1
#
_cell.length_a   1.000
_cell.length_b   1.000
_cell.length_c   1.000
_cell.angle_alpha   90.00
_cell.angle_beta   90.00
_cell.angle_gamma   90.00
#
_symmetry.space_group_name_H-M   'P 1'
#
loop_
_entity.id
_entity.type
_entity.pdbx_description
1 polymer ?
#
loop_
_entity_poly.entity_id
_entity_poly.type
_entity_poly.pdbx_seq_one_letter_code
_entity_poly.pdbx_strand_id
1 'polypeptide(L)'
;MQFTYPSWVESLDFLRNRLGIPAALSNATTLVAARERWGQHVYCRTSKHDLLFTVPGDTFPFTASVVVHVDGSRHVVRRTAGGDVHEAECTAADIDRVVDEALEALLAPAQVCRACGELSASAHFAAVFERMHYVCFHFEYEHGDTDRDQTCEVPGCPVV
;
A
#
# COMPACT_ATOMS: atom_id res chain seq x y z
N MET A 1 -17.75 0.49 4.16
CA MET A 1 -17.64 1.48 3.07
C MET A 1 -16.17 1.50 2.65
N GLN A 2 -15.82 0.87 1.53
CA GLN A 2 -14.43 0.89 1.05
C GLN A 2 -14.11 2.31 0.59
N PHE A 3 -13.19 2.99 1.26
CA PHE A 3 -12.67 4.28 0.81
C PHE A 3 -11.73 4.02 -0.37
N THR A 4 -12.28 3.89 -1.57
CA THR A 4 -11.50 4.14 -2.78
C THR A 4 -11.15 5.62 -2.81
N TYR A 5 -9.92 5.95 -2.42
CA TYR A 5 -9.43 7.31 -2.53
C TYR A 5 -9.54 7.78 -3.99
N PRO A 6 -10.20 8.92 -4.26
CA PRO A 6 -10.53 9.37 -5.62
C PRO A 6 -9.30 9.59 -6.50
N SER A 7 -8.11 9.79 -5.89
CA SER A 7 -6.89 10.06 -6.63
C SER A 7 -6.47 8.95 -7.58
N TRP A 8 -6.79 7.68 -7.30
CA TRP A 8 -6.39 6.56 -8.16
C TRP A 8 -7.10 6.55 -9.52
N VAL A 9 -8.42 6.81 -9.53
CA VAL A 9 -9.21 6.84 -10.77
C VAL A 9 -8.81 8.06 -11.60
N GLU A 10 -8.74 9.24 -10.96
CA GLU A 10 -8.35 10.48 -11.63
C GLU A 10 -6.92 10.42 -12.19
N SER A 11 -5.97 9.85 -11.44
CA SER A 11 -4.60 9.64 -11.91
C SER A 11 -4.53 8.66 -13.08
N LEU A 12 -5.31 7.57 -13.04
CA LEU A 12 -5.35 6.61 -14.12
C LEU A 12 -5.94 7.23 -15.40
N ASP A 13 -7.03 7.98 -15.28
CA ASP A 13 -7.64 8.69 -16.40
C ASP A 13 -6.71 9.76 -16.96
N PHE A 14 -6.02 10.51 -16.10
CA PHE A 14 -4.99 11.46 -16.53
C PHE A 14 -3.91 10.80 -17.39
N LEU A 15 -3.38 9.65 -16.96
CA LEU A 15 -2.32 8.94 -17.67
C LEU A 15 -2.80 8.32 -18.99
N ARG A 16 -3.98 7.68 -18.99
CA ARG A 16 -4.58 7.08 -20.19
C ARG A 16 -4.90 8.10 -21.27
N ASN A 17 -5.23 9.33 -20.89
CA ASN A 17 -5.46 10.44 -21.82
C ASN A 17 -4.16 11.06 -22.38
N ARG A 18 -3.00 10.41 -22.24
CA ARG A 18 -1.69 10.83 -22.77
C ARG A 18 -1.10 9.81 -23.73
N LEU A 19 -1.90 9.37 -24.69
CA LEU A 19 -1.55 8.31 -25.67
C LEU A 19 -0.24 8.55 -26.44
N GLY A 20 0.22 9.80 -26.56
CA GLY A 20 1.50 10.15 -27.22
C GLY A 20 2.74 10.12 -26.31
N ILE A 21 2.60 9.72 -25.04
CA ILE A 21 3.68 9.77 -24.05
C ILE A 21 3.91 8.34 -23.52
N PRO A 22 4.96 7.64 -24.00
CA PRO A 22 5.25 6.26 -23.59
C PRO A 22 5.36 6.08 -22.06
N ALA A 23 6.00 7.03 -21.38
CA ALA A 23 6.12 7.02 -19.93
C ALA A 23 4.75 7.05 -19.22
N ALA A 24 3.77 7.79 -19.76
CA ALA A 24 2.45 7.85 -19.17
C ALA A 24 1.67 6.54 -19.33
N LEU A 25 1.84 5.85 -20.47
CA LEU A 25 1.24 4.52 -20.69
C LEU A 25 1.88 3.44 -19.80
N SER A 26 3.21 3.48 -19.64
CA SER A 26 3.91 2.60 -18.70
C SER A 26 3.40 2.82 -17.27
N ASN A 27 3.38 4.08 -16.83
CA ASN A 27 2.85 4.47 -15.51
C ASN A 27 1.38 4.07 -15.33
N ALA A 28 0.54 4.13 -16.36
CA ALA A 28 -0.85 3.68 -16.27
C ALA A 28 -0.96 2.17 -15.98
N THR A 29 -0.06 1.37 -16.58
CA THR A 29 -0.01 -0.08 -16.39
C THR A 29 0.43 -0.42 -14.97
N THR A 30 1.55 0.17 -14.52
CA THR A 30 2.06 0.02 -13.15
C THR A 30 1.04 0.51 -12.12
N LEU A 31 0.31 1.59 -12.40
CA LEU A 31 -0.71 2.11 -11.48
C LEU A 31 -1.89 1.14 -11.32
N VAL A 32 -2.30 0.43 -12.38
CA VAL A 32 -3.36 -0.59 -12.29
C VAL A 32 -2.90 -1.75 -11.42
N ALA A 33 -1.69 -2.27 -11.64
CA ALA A 33 -1.12 -3.35 -10.85
C ALA A 33 -0.99 -2.95 -9.37
N ALA A 34 -0.42 -1.77 -9.09
CA ALA A 34 -0.25 -1.28 -7.72
C ALA A 34 -1.58 -1.03 -7.00
N ARG A 35 -2.63 -0.58 -7.72
CA ARG A 35 -3.94 -0.30 -7.12
C ARG A 35 -4.58 -1.55 -6.52
N GLU A 36 -4.43 -2.71 -7.17
CA GLU A 36 -5.03 -3.97 -6.73
C GLU A 36 -4.59 -4.33 -5.31
N ARG A 37 -3.30 -4.13 -5.00
CA ARG A 37 -2.71 -4.47 -3.70
C ARG A 37 -2.66 -3.31 -2.71
N TRP A 38 -2.42 -2.08 -3.18
CA TRP A 38 -2.06 -0.94 -2.33
C TRP A 38 -3.09 0.18 -2.30
N GLY A 39 -4.17 0.08 -3.08
CA GLY A 39 -5.15 1.15 -3.27
C GLY A 39 -5.87 1.63 -2.00
N GLN A 40 -5.87 0.81 -0.94
CA GLN A 40 -6.43 1.16 0.38
C GLN A 40 -5.35 1.63 1.39
N HIS A 41 -4.07 1.54 1.05
CA HIS A 41 -2.97 1.74 2.01
C HIS A 41 -2.10 2.98 1.71
N VAL A 42 -2.11 3.47 0.47
CA VAL A 42 -1.33 4.65 0.06
C VAL A 42 -2.13 5.61 -0.82
N TYR A 43 -1.74 6.88 -0.80
CA TYR A 43 -2.20 7.87 -1.76
C TYR A 43 -1.30 7.88 -2.99
N CYS A 44 -1.91 7.80 -4.17
CA CYS A 44 -1.21 8.02 -5.42
C CYS A 44 -1.45 9.44 -5.94
N ARG A 45 -0.39 10.08 -6.45
CA ARG A 45 -0.39 11.28 -7.29
C ARG A 45 0.49 11.03 -8.51
N THR A 46 0.25 11.72 -9.61
CA THR A 46 0.92 11.42 -10.88
C THR A 46 1.34 12.65 -11.67
N SER A 47 2.46 12.51 -12.38
CA SER A 47 2.88 13.36 -13.50
C SER A 47 2.85 12.51 -14.79
N LYS A 48 3.32 13.04 -15.91
CA LYS A 48 3.52 12.25 -17.14
C LYS A 48 4.60 11.18 -16.98
N HIS A 49 5.65 11.49 -16.23
CA HIS A 49 6.82 10.65 -16.05
C HIS A 49 6.88 9.99 -14.69
N ASP A 50 6.09 10.47 -13.73
CA ASP A 50 6.21 10.06 -12.33
C ASP A 50 4.91 9.52 -11.76
N LEU A 51 5.03 8.45 -10.96
CA LEU A 51 4.07 8.10 -9.93
C LEU A 51 4.65 8.48 -8.57
N LEU A 52 3.83 9.03 -7.69
CA LEU A 52 4.18 9.33 -6.30
C LEU A 52 3.18 8.64 -5.38
N PHE A 53 3.68 7.79 -4.51
CA PHE A 53 2.93 7.13 -3.45
C PHE A 53 3.33 7.70 -2.09
N THR A 54 2.34 8.07 -1.27
CA THR A 54 2.56 8.61 0.09
C THR A 54 1.65 7.94 1.11
N VAL A 55 2.09 7.88 2.36
CA VAL A 55 1.30 7.32 3.47
C VAL A 55 0.10 8.24 3.78
N PRO A 56 -1.11 7.70 3.99
CA PRO A 56 -2.26 8.49 4.40
C PRO A 56 -2.01 9.23 5.71
N GLY A 57 -2.34 10.52 5.74
CA GLY A 57 -2.09 11.39 6.90
C GLY A 57 -0.71 12.04 6.94
N ASP A 58 0.25 11.58 6.12
CA ASP A 58 1.53 12.29 5.94
C ASP A 58 1.33 13.53 5.06
N THR A 59 1.96 14.63 5.42
CA THR A 59 1.79 15.93 4.76
C THR A 59 3.12 16.44 4.22
N PHE A 60 3.07 17.26 3.17
CA PHE A 60 4.29 17.84 2.61
C PHE A 60 5.01 18.74 3.63
N PRO A 61 6.36 18.64 3.77
CA PRO A 61 7.25 17.71 3.08
C PRO A 61 7.09 16.28 3.60
N PHE A 62 6.84 15.33 2.69
CA PHE A 62 6.55 13.94 3.07
C PHE A 62 7.76 13.31 3.76
N THR A 63 7.49 12.65 4.87
CA THR A 63 8.49 11.91 5.65
C THR A 63 8.73 10.51 5.09
N ALA A 64 7.74 9.99 4.34
CA ALA A 64 7.80 8.70 3.67
C ALA A 64 7.12 8.75 2.29
N SER A 65 7.81 8.30 1.23
CA SER A 65 7.23 8.20 -0.11
C SER A 65 7.90 7.15 -0.99
N VAL A 66 7.19 6.68 -2.01
CA VAL A 66 7.78 5.96 -3.15
C VAL A 66 7.52 6.78 -4.41
N VAL A 67 8.57 7.02 -5.19
CA VAL A 67 8.49 7.67 -6.50
C VAL A 67 8.91 6.67 -7.57
N VAL A 68 8.06 6.47 -8.57
CA VAL A 68 8.42 5.75 -9.80
C VAL A 68 8.67 6.80 -10.87
N HIS A 69 9.84 6.78 -11.48
CA HIS A 69 10.21 7.66 -12.59
C HIS A 69 10.45 6.83 -13.85
N VAL A 70 9.84 7.23 -14.96
CA VAL A 70 9.95 6.54 -16.25
C VAL A 70 10.51 7.46 -17.31
N ASP A 71 11.62 7.04 -17.92
CA ASP A 71 12.30 7.73 -19.00
C ASP A 71 12.73 6.72 -20.09
N GLY A 72 12.00 6.73 -21.22
CA GLY A 72 12.19 5.74 -22.27
C GLY A 72 11.96 4.31 -21.76
N SER A 73 13.00 3.48 -21.83
CA SER A 73 12.99 2.10 -21.30
C SER A 73 13.42 2.00 -19.84
N ARG A 74 13.97 3.08 -19.26
CA ARG A 74 14.52 3.11 -17.91
C ARG A 74 13.42 3.43 -16.90
N HIS A 75 13.31 2.60 -15.86
CA HIS A 75 12.42 2.83 -14.74
C HIS A 75 13.25 2.93 -13.47
N VAL A 76 13.01 3.96 -12.67
CA VAL A 76 13.69 4.17 -11.38
C VAL A 76 12.64 4.24 -10.29
N VAL A 77 12.73 3.35 -9.32
CA VAL A 77 11.87 3.35 -8.13
C VAL A 77 12.70 3.85 -6.95
N ARG A 78 12.27 4.96 -6.36
CA ARG A 78 12.95 5.59 -5.22
C ARG A 78 12.02 5.61 -4.03
N ARG A 79 12.42 4.94 -2.94
CA ARG A 79 11.75 4.98 -1.64
C ARG A 79 12.50 5.93 -0.71
N THR A 80 11.80 6.87 -0.13
CA THR A 80 12.29 7.72 0.97
C THR A 80 11.53 7.36 2.24
N ALA A 81 12.22 7.16 3.37
CA ALA A 81 11.60 6.97 4.68
C ALA A 81 12.52 7.50 5.78
N GLY A 82 12.06 8.46 6.58
CA GLY A 82 12.82 8.95 7.75
C GLY A 82 14.18 9.59 7.40
N GLY A 83 14.35 10.07 6.16
CA GLY A 83 15.61 10.61 5.64
C GLY A 83 16.47 9.59 4.87
N ASP A 84 16.20 8.30 5.02
CA ASP A 84 16.85 7.26 4.23
C ASP A 84 16.26 7.21 2.82
N VAL A 85 17.13 7.11 1.81
CA VAL A 85 16.74 7.00 0.40
C VAL A 85 17.29 5.69 -0.16
N HIS A 86 16.41 4.90 -0.74
CA HIS A 86 16.75 3.69 -1.50
C HIS A 86 16.26 3.84 -2.93
N GLU A 87 17.11 3.51 -3.89
CA GLU A 87 16.81 3.63 -5.32
C GLU A 87 17.13 2.32 -6.03
N ALA A 88 16.20 1.89 -6.89
CA ALA A 88 16.32 0.69 -7.70
C ALA A 88 15.99 1.03 -9.16
N GLU A 89 16.94 0.80 -10.06
CA GLU A 89 16.70 0.83 -11.50
C GLU A 89 16.19 -0.53 -11.97
N CYS A 90 15.15 -0.53 -12.82
CA CYS A 90 14.53 -1.75 -13.32
C CYS A 90 13.95 -1.59 -14.72
N THR A 91 13.53 -2.72 -15.30
CA THR A 91 12.87 -2.76 -16.60
C THR A 91 11.34 -2.70 -16.44
N ALA A 92 10.62 -2.47 -17.54
CA ALA A 92 9.16 -2.54 -17.54
C ALA A 92 8.62 -3.94 -17.17
N ALA A 93 9.42 -5.01 -17.30
CA ALA A 93 9.00 -6.36 -16.91
C ALA A 93 9.11 -6.59 -15.39
N ASP A 94 10.00 -5.85 -14.72
CA ASP A 94 10.26 -5.99 -13.29
C ASP A 94 9.57 -4.92 -12.44
N ILE A 95 9.03 -3.88 -13.06
CA ILE A 95 8.56 -2.67 -12.38
C ILE A 95 7.51 -2.98 -11.31
N ASP A 96 6.56 -3.85 -11.59
CA ASP A 96 5.48 -4.17 -10.65
C ASP A 96 6.04 -4.82 -9.37
N ARG A 97 7.02 -5.73 -9.51
CA ARG A 97 7.70 -6.36 -8.37
C ARG A 97 8.49 -5.33 -7.55
N VAL A 98 9.24 -4.45 -8.21
CA VAL A 98 10.08 -3.45 -7.52
C VAL A 98 9.22 -2.41 -6.81
N VAL A 99 8.10 -2.01 -7.41
CA VAL A 99 7.11 -1.12 -6.76
C VAL A 99 6.48 -1.80 -5.55
N ASP A 100 6.11 -3.07 -5.65
CA ASP A 100 5.59 -3.85 -4.53
C ASP A 100 6.58 -3.91 -3.36
N GLU A 101 7.84 -4.24 -3.62
CA GLU A 101 8.90 -4.28 -2.60
C GLU A 101 9.11 -2.91 -1.94
N ALA A 102 9.09 -1.83 -2.74
CA ALA A 102 9.26 -0.48 -2.24
C ALA A 102 8.06 -0.02 -1.39
N LEU A 103 6.83 -0.35 -1.78
CA LEU A 103 5.61 -0.01 -1.02
C LEU A 103 5.47 -0.85 0.25
N GLU A 104 5.87 -2.12 0.21
CA GLU A 104 5.94 -2.97 1.40
C GLU A 104 6.95 -2.39 2.42
N ALA A 105 8.15 -2.04 1.95
CA ALA A 105 9.16 -1.40 2.80
C ALA A 105 8.78 0.02 3.23
N LEU A 106 7.87 0.70 2.52
CA LEU A 106 7.37 2.02 2.91
C LEU A 106 6.42 1.91 4.12
N LEU A 107 5.59 0.87 4.14
CA LEU A 107 4.57 0.67 5.18
C LEU A 107 5.11 -0.11 6.39
N ALA A 108 6.28 -0.75 6.28
CA ALA A 108 6.92 -1.45 7.38
C ALA A 108 7.13 -0.54 8.61
N PRO A 109 6.94 -1.05 9.84
CA PRO A 109 6.64 -2.44 10.19
C PRO A 109 5.15 -2.79 10.09
N ALA A 110 4.29 -1.89 9.61
CA ALA A 110 2.87 -2.17 9.50
C ALA A 110 2.60 -3.21 8.40
N GLN A 111 1.93 -4.30 8.77
CA GLN A 111 1.58 -5.39 7.86
C GLN A 111 0.06 -5.49 7.71
N VAL A 112 -0.39 -5.86 6.51
CA VAL A 112 -1.82 -6.04 6.21
C VAL A 112 -2.36 -7.30 6.89
N CYS A 113 -3.38 -7.16 7.74
CA CYS A 113 -4.08 -8.24 8.42
C CYS A 113 -4.78 -9.15 7.43
N ARG A 114 -4.49 -10.46 7.46
CA ARG A 114 -5.16 -11.43 6.56
C ARG A 114 -6.66 -11.57 6.79
N ALA A 115 -7.15 -11.22 7.97
CA ALA A 115 -8.57 -11.36 8.33
C ALA A 115 -9.41 -10.12 7.98
N CYS A 116 -8.88 -8.91 8.17
CA CYS A 116 -9.66 -7.67 7.93
C CYS A 116 -9.10 -6.76 6.84
N GLY A 117 -7.87 -7.00 6.36
CA GLY A 117 -7.23 -6.15 5.37
C GLY A 117 -6.67 -4.82 5.91
N GLU A 118 -6.79 -4.54 7.20
CA GLU A 118 -6.25 -3.31 7.80
C GLU A 118 -4.77 -3.46 8.23
N LEU A 119 -4.04 -2.35 8.34
CA LEU A 119 -2.64 -2.34 8.76
C LEU A 119 -2.48 -2.63 10.27
N SER A 120 -1.45 -3.39 10.64
CA SER A 120 -1.05 -3.66 12.02
C SER A 120 0.43 -3.42 12.22
N ALA A 121 0.79 -2.52 13.15
CA ALA A 121 2.18 -2.22 13.49
C ALA A 121 2.74 -3.11 14.63
N SER A 122 2.02 -4.18 15.03
CA SER A 122 2.46 -5.02 16.14
C SER A 122 3.68 -5.85 15.78
N ALA A 123 4.75 -5.78 16.57
CA ALA A 123 5.94 -6.61 16.40
C ALA A 123 5.66 -8.12 16.55
N HIS A 124 4.54 -8.48 17.18
CA HIS A 124 4.08 -9.86 17.35
C HIS A 124 3.16 -10.34 16.23
N PHE A 125 2.77 -9.46 15.31
CA PHE A 125 1.78 -9.71 14.26
C PHE A 125 2.10 -10.94 13.40
N ALA A 126 3.33 -11.05 12.90
CA ALA A 126 3.73 -12.18 12.06
C ALA A 126 4.05 -13.45 12.86
N ALA A 127 4.70 -13.32 14.01
CA ALA A 127 5.26 -14.44 14.76
C ALA A 127 4.28 -15.08 15.76
N VAL A 128 3.26 -14.33 16.21
CA VAL A 128 2.34 -14.76 17.29
C VAL A 128 0.89 -14.78 16.82
N PHE A 129 0.50 -13.82 15.97
CA PHE A 129 -0.90 -13.64 15.59
C PHE A 129 -1.22 -14.09 14.16
N GLU A 130 -0.42 -14.99 13.56
CA GLU A 130 -0.69 -15.57 12.24
C GLU A 130 -0.95 -14.51 11.13
N ARG A 131 -0.25 -13.37 11.21
CA ARG A 131 -0.45 -12.18 10.35
C ARG A 131 -1.84 -11.55 10.47
N MET A 132 -2.38 -11.52 11.69
CA MET A 132 -3.65 -10.87 12.04
C MET A 132 -3.47 -9.89 13.21
N HIS A 133 -4.37 -8.90 13.34
CA HIS A 133 -4.45 -8.13 14.61
C HIS A 133 -4.74 -9.08 15.76
N TYR A 134 -4.27 -8.76 16.97
CA TYR A 134 -4.58 -9.52 18.18
C TYR A 134 -6.08 -9.85 18.29
N VAL A 135 -6.94 -8.84 18.08
CA VAL A 135 -8.39 -8.99 18.12
C VAL A 135 -8.89 -9.96 17.03
N CYS A 136 -8.40 -9.82 15.79
CA CYS A 136 -8.79 -10.72 14.70
C CYS A 136 -8.35 -12.17 14.96
N PHE A 137 -7.13 -12.37 15.45
CA PHE A 137 -6.61 -13.68 15.85
C PHE A 137 -7.44 -14.30 16.98
N HIS A 138 -7.75 -13.50 18.01
CA HIS A 138 -8.55 -13.92 19.15
C HIS A 138 -9.94 -14.39 18.73
N PHE A 139 -10.64 -13.65 17.88
CA PHE A 139 -11.95 -14.10 17.40
C PHE A 139 -11.87 -15.35 16.51
N GLU A 140 -10.93 -15.40 15.57
CA GLU A 140 -10.75 -16.55 14.65
C GLU A 140 -10.55 -17.87 15.41
N TYR A 141 -9.72 -17.86 16.46
CA TYR A 141 -9.29 -19.09 17.13
C TYR A 141 -9.97 -19.37 18.47
N GLU A 142 -10.40 -18.35 19.21
CA GLU A 142 -11.01 -18.54 20.54
C GLU A 142 -12.54 -18.44 20.50
N HIS A 143 -13.12 -17.80 19.48
CA HIS A 143 -14.56 -17.53 19.39
C HIS A 143 -15.27 -18.08 18.14
N GLY A 144 -14.54 -18.63 17.16
CA GLY A 144 -15.13 -19.32 16.00
C GLY A 144 -16.15 -18.46 15.24
N ASP A 145 -17.39 -18.95 15.11
CA ASP A 145 -18.49 -18.29 14.39
C ASP A 145 -19.16 -17.11 15.15
N THR A 146 -18.62 -16.72 16.30
CA THR A 146 -19.18 -15.58 17.05
C THR A 146 -18.92 -14.28 16.29
N ASP A 147 -19.97 -13.47 16.16
CA ASP A 147 -19.88 -12.16 15.53
C ASP A 147 -18.83 -11.27 16.23
N ARG A 148 -17.90 -10.73 15.45
CA ARG A 148 -16.77 -9.90 15.90
C ARG A 148 -17.23 -8.59 16.55
N ASP A 149 -18.47 -8.18 16.27
CA ASP A 149 -19.07 -6.97 16.84
C ASP A 149 -19.84 -7.25 18.15
N GLN A 150 -19.88 -8.51 18.62
CA GLN A 150 -20.56 -8.90 19.85
C GLN A 150 -19.59 -9.12 21.01
N THR A 151 -19.98 -8.66 22.20
CA THR A 151 -19.21 -8.92 23.43
C THR A 151 -19.24 -10.41 23.77
N CYS A 152 -18.07 -10.96 24.08
CA CYS A 152 -17.92 -12.35 24.50
C CYS A 152 -18.27 -12.55 25.99
N GLU A 153 -18.58 -11.48 26.73
CA GLU A 153 -18.81 -11.39 28.18
C GLU A 153 -17.65 -11.87 29.09
N VAL A 154 -16.56 -12.40 28.53
CA VAL A 154 -15.35 -12.77 29.29
C VAL A 154 -14.60 -11.50 29.71
N PRO A 155 -14.32 -11.32 31.01
CA PRO A 155 -13.54 -10.19 31.50
C PRO A 155 -12.15 -10.15 30.82
N GLY A 156 -11.86 -9.06 30.09
CA GLY A 156 -10.60 -8.88 29.37
C GLY A 156 -10.63 -9.23 27.88
N CYS A 157 -11.74 -9.77 27.35
CA CYS A 157 -11.97 -9.82 25.90
C CYS A 157 -11.98 -8.40 25.33
N PRO A 158 -11.35 -8.17 24.17
CA PRO A 158 -11.50 -6.92 23.45
C PRO A 158 -12.96 -6.78 22.98
N VAL A 159 -13.75 -5.97 23.67
CA VAL A 159 -14.97 -5.40 23.12
C VAL A 159 -14.56 -4.32 22.12
N VAL A 160 -15.14 -4.36 20.91
CA VAL A 160 -15.02 -3.25 19.95
C VAL A 160 -15.44 -1.92 20.57
#